data_AF-A0A7C7QBB2-F1
#
_entry.id   AF-A0A7C7QBB2-F1
#
_cell.length_a   1.000
_cell.length_b   1.000
_cell.length_c   1.000
_cell.angle_alpha   90.00
_cell.angle_beta   90.00
_cell.angle_gamma   90.00
#
_symmetry.space_group_name_H-M   'P 1'
#
loop_
_entity.id
_entity.type
_entity.pdbx_description
1 polymer ?
#
loop_
_entity_poly.entity_id
_entity_poly.type
_entity_poly.pdbx_seq_one_letter_code
_entity_poly.pdbx_strand_id
1 'polypeptide(L)' 'MRRFVRETAFRLARRDLLQFIEDHEDDLLRIFREEMGNLDRRIPEEQVFIDIRFVPLGEELLRAVLATVKRFLREC' A
#
# COMPACT_ATOMS: atom_id res chain seq x y z
N MET A 1 -0.50 35.05 -4.67
CA MET A 1 0.78 34.35 -4.96
C MET A 1 0.99 33.08 -4.14
N ARG A 2 0.98 33.10 -2.79
CA ARG A 2 1.24 31.90 -1.96
C ARG A 2 0.35 30.67 -2.26
N ARG A 3 -0.92 30.88 -2.61
CA ARG A 3 -1.87 29.79 -2.94
C ARG A 3 -1.50 29.03 -4.22
N PHE A 4 -1.10 29.75 -5.28
CA PHE A 4 -0.68 29.16 -6.56
C PHE A 4 0.62 28.36 -6.44
N VAL A 5 1.59 28.85 -5.66
CA VAL A 5 2.84 28.12 -5.38
C VAL A 5 2.55 26.80 -4.66
N ARG A 6 1.68 26.85 -3.65
CA ARG A 6 1.26 25.67 -2.88
C ARG A 6 0.55 24.64 -3.76
N GLU A 7 -0.43 25.06 -4.56
CA GLU A 7 -1.17 24.15 -5.47
C GLU A 7 -0.26 23.52 -6.55
N THR A 8 0.78 24.24 -6.98
CA THR A 8 1.75 23.71 -7.96
C THR A 8 2.71 22.72 -7.29
N ALA A 9 3.21 23.04 -6.10
CA ALA A 9 4.06 22.13 -5.32
C ALA A 9 3.32 20.84 -4.95
N PHE A 10 2.05 20.92 -4.55
CA PHE A 10 1.23 19.73 -4.29
C PHE A 10 1.03 18.87 -5.54
N ARG A 11 0.80 19.48 -6.71
CA ARG A 11 0.66 18.72 -7.97
C ARG A 11 1.93 17.98 -8.34
N LEU A 12 3.10 18.60 -8.18
CA LEU A 12 4.39 17.96 -8.43
C LEU A 12 4.63 16.81 -7.44
N ALA A 13 4.46 17.07 -6.15
CA ALA A 13 4.64 16.06 -5.11
C ALA A 13 3.72 14.84 -5.28
N ARG A 14 2.47 15.05 -5.74
CA ARG A 14 1.54 13.93 -6.05
C ARG A 14 2.04 13.07 -7.20
N ARG A 15 2.58 13.69 -8.25
CA ARG A 15 3.13 12.97 -9.40
C ARG A 15 4.38 12.17 -9.00
N ASP A 16 5.27 12.78 -8.25
CA ASP A 16 6.50 12.13 -7.79
C ASP A 16 6.17 10.96 -6.84
N LEU A 17 5.20 11.14 -5.94
CA LEU A 17 4.74 10.08 -5.05
C LEU A 17 4.05 8.94 -5.81
N LEU A 18 3.23 9.26 -6.82
CA LEU A 18 2.61 8.26 -7.68
C LEU A 18 3.67 7.41 -8.38
N GLN A 19 4.66 8.06 -9.01
CA GLN A 19 5.75 7.36 -9.69
C GLN A 19 6.54 6.49 -8.71
N PHE A 20 6.86 7.01 -7.53
CA PHE A 20 7.55 6.25 -6.50
C PHE A 20 6.78 4.99 -6.07
N ILE A 21 5.46 5.09 -5.87
CA ILE A 21 4.64 3.92 -5.52
C ILE A 21 4.63 2.90 -6.66
N GLU A 22 4.52 3.34 -7.91
CA GLU A 22 4.54 2.46 -9.08
C GLU A 22 5.87 1.74 -9.24
N ASP A 23 6.98 2.44 -9.06
CA ASP A 23 8.34 1.88 -9.20
C ASP A 23 8.67 0.87 -8.08
N HIS A 24 8.03 0.99 -6.91
CA HIS A 24 8.31 0.18 -5.73
C HIS A 24 7.16 -0.76 -5.33
N GLU A 25 6.16 -0.96 -6.19
CA GLU A 25 4.99 -1.80 -5.87
C GLU A 25 5.36 -3.24 -5.51
N ASP A 26 6.26 -3.87 -6.28
CA ASP A 26 6.72 -5.23 -6.01
C ASP A 26 7.51 -5.34 -4.70
N ASP A 27 8.31 -4.32 -4.38
CA ASP A 27 9.02 -4.23 -3.09
C ASP A 27 8.05 -4.10 -1.93
N LEU A 28 7.00 -3.27 -2.07
CA LEU A 28 5.96 -3.12 -1.07
C LEU A 28 5.21 -4.44 -0.83
N LEU A 29 4.89 -5.17 -1.90
CA LEU A 29 4.26 -6.49 -1.80
C LEU A 29 5.16 -7.51 -1.11
N ARG A 30 6.45 -7.52 -1.44
CA ARG A 30 7.45 -8.40 -0.81
C ARG A 30 7.56 -8.11 0.69
N ILE A 31 7.74 -6.84 1.06
CA ILE A 31 7.84 -6.42 2.47
C ILE A 31 6.56 -6.76 3.22
N PHE A 32 5.40 -6.52 2.62
CA PHE A 32 4.11 -6.85 3.23
C PHE A 32 3.96 -8.34 3.51
N ARG A 33 4.39 -9.19 2.56
CA ARG A 33 4.38 -10.65 2.75
C ARG A 33 5.27 -11.07 3.93
N GLU A 34 6.44 -10.46 4.07
CA GLU A 34 7.35 -10.70 5.20
C GLU A 34 6.71 -10.30 6.53
N GLU A 35 6.07 -9.12 6.59
CA GLU A 35 5.39 -8.62 7.78
C GLU A 35 4.16 -9.44 8.17
N MET A 36 3.37 -9.91 7.20
CA MET A 36 2.26 -10.84 7.46
C MET A 36 2.78 -12.17 8.04
N GLY A 37 3.88 -12.70 7.51
CA GLY A 37 4.51 -13.90 8.08
C GLY A 37 5.11 -13.67 9.48
N ASN A 38 5.50 -12.44 9.81
CA ASN A 38 5.88 -12.05 11.17
C ASN A 38 4.65 -11.97 12.09
N LEU A 39 3.53 -11.44 11.59
CA LEU A 39 2.26 -11.31 12.32
C LEU A 39 1.68 -12.67 12.68
N ASP A 40 1.62 -13.61 11.71
CA ASP A 40 1.14 -14.98 11.92
C ASP A 40 1.92 -15.69 13.04
N ARG A 41 3.23 -15.44 13.14
CA ARG A 41 4.09 -15.98 14.21
C ARG A 41 3.81 -15.38 15.58
N ARG A 42 3.26 -14.17 15.65
CA ARG A 42 3.00 -13.44 16.90
C ARG A 42 1.61 -13.72 17.48
N ILE A 43 0.68 -14.24 16.68
CA ILE A 43 -0.70 -14.51 17.08
C ILE A 43 -0.98 -16.01 16.96
N PRO A 44 -0.45 -16.85 17.88
CA PRO A 44 -0.66 -18.29 17.84
C PRO A 44 -2.11 -18.70 18.11
N GLU A 45 -2.92 -17.89 18.80
CA GLU A 45 -4.32 -18.23 19.13
C GLU A 45 -5.28 -18.25 17.93
N GLU A 46 -4.93 -17.66 16.77
CA GLU A 46 -5.77 -17.67 15.57
C GLU A 46 -5.63 -18.95 14.71
N GLN A 47 -4.71 -19.85 15.05
CA GLN A 47 -4.55 -21.13 14.34
C GLN A 47 -5.79 -22.04 14.38
N VAL A 48 -6.78 -21.73 15.23
CA VAL A 48 -8.00 -22.53 15.41
C VAL A 48 -9.15 -22.08 14.49
N PHE A 49 -9.15 -20.86 13.94
CA PHE A 49 -10.40 -20.30 13.39
C PHE A 49 -10.44 -19.95 11.92
N ILE A 50 -9.33 -19.90 11.17
CA ILE A 50 -9.43 -19.46 9.77
C ILE A 50 -8.48 -20.26 8.86
N ASP A 51 -9.03 -21.26 8.17
CA ASP A 51 -8.43 -21.98 7.03
C ASP A 51 -8.38 -21.10 5.75
N ILE A 52 -8.21 -19.78 5.93
CA ILE A 52 -7.95 -18.81 4.86
C ILE A 52 -6.46 -18.58 4.91
N ARG A 53 -5.78 -18.76 3.79
CA ARG A 53 -4.38 -18.37 3.65
C ARG A 53 -4.29 -16.84 3.82
N PHE A 54 -4.02 -16.37 5.05
CA PHE A 54 -4.00 -14.96 5.44
C PHE A 54 -3.03 -14.12 4.61
N VAL A 55 -1.90 -14.71 4.22
CA VAL A 55 -0.90 -14.06 3.40
C VAL A 55 -1.46 -13.72 1.99
N PRO A 56 -1.99 -14.67 1.20
CA PRO A 56 -2.71 -14.36 -0.05
C PRO A 56 -3.85 -13.34 0.09
N LEU A 57 -4.69 -13.47 1.11
CA LEU A 57 -5.79 -12.52 1.31
C LEU A 57 -5.26 -11.10 1.61
N GLY A 58 -4.24 -10.99 2.45
CA GLY A 58 -3.59 -9.73 2.76
C GLY A 58 -2.92 -9.12 1.52
N GLU A 59 -2.33 -9.93 0.66
CA GLU A 59 -1.72 -9.45 -0.58
C GLU A 59 -2.75 -8.82 -1.52
N GLU A 60 -3.92 -9.47 -1.71
CA GLU A 60 -5.02 -8.91 -2.49
C GLU A 60 -5.56 -7.61 -1.86
N LEU A 61 -5.64 -7.54 -0.53
CA LEU A 61 -6.02 -6.31 0.17
C LEU A 61 -5.01 -5.19 -0.08
N LEU A 62 -3.71 -5.47 0.03
CA LEU A 62 -2.67 -4.47 -0.25
C LEU A 62 -2.74 -4.00 -1.71
N ARG A 63 -2.93 -4.91 -2.67
CA ARG A 63 -3.13 -4.54 -4.09
C ARG A 63 -4.31 -3.60 -4.26
N ALA A 64 -5.45 -3.87 -3.61
CA ALA A 64 -6.62 -3.00 -3.64
C ALA A 64 -6.34 -1.61 -3.02
N VAL A 65 -5.59 -1.57 -1.91
CA VAL A 65 -5.17 -0.31 -1.28
C VAL A 65 -4.23 0.50 -2.18
N LEU A 66 -3.20 -0.14 -2.75
CA LEU A 66 -2.28 0.52 -3.68
C LEU A 66 -3.01 1.03 -4.92
N ALA A 67 -3.94 0.25 -5.47
CA ALA A 67 -4.79 0.70 -6.57
C ALA A 67 -5.61 1.94 -6.19
N THR A 68 -6.18 1.96 -4.98
CA THR A 68 -6.94 3.10 -4.46
C THR A 68 -6.07 4.34 -4.28
N VAL A 69 -4.88 4.20 -3.70
CA VAL A 69 -3.94 5.30 -3.48
C VAL A 69 -3.44 5.85 -4.82
N LYS A 70 -3.03 5.00 -5.75
CA LYS A 70 -2.62 5.42 -7.10
C LYS A 70 -3.74 6.19 -7.80
N ARG A 71 -4.98 5.70 -7.69
CA ARG A 71 -6.15 6.38 -8.26
C ARG A 71 -6.39 7.74 -7.61
N PHE A 72 -6.32 7.82 -6.29
CA PHE A 72 -6.43 9.09 -5.55
C PHE A 72 -5.37 10.10 -5.99
N LEU A 73 -4.11 9.69 -6.13
CA LEU A 73 -3.02 10.57 -6.56
C LEU A 73 -3.15 11.03 -8.02
N ARG A 74 -3.82 10.26 -8.87
CA ARG A 74 -4.12 10.61 -10.27
C ARG A 74 -5.32 11.53 -10.42
N GLU A 75 -6.39 11.30 -9.65
CA GLU A 75 -7.71 11.92 -9.86
C GLU A 75 -7.97 13.15 -8.97
N CYS A 76 -7.31 13.27 -7.82
CA CYS A 76 -7.46 14.41 -6.89
C CYS A 76 -6.29 15.39 -7.05
#